data_AF-A0A520LWL7-F1
#
_entry.id   AF-A0A520LWL7-F1
#
_cell.length_a   1.000
_cell.length_b   1.000
_cell.length_c   1.000
_cell.angle_alpha   90.00
_cell.angle_beta   90.00
_cell.angle_gamma   90.00
#
_symmetry.space_group_name_H-M   'P 1'
#
loop_
_entity.id
_entity.type
_entity.pdbx_description
1 polymer ?
#
loop_
_entity_poly.entity_id
_entity_poly.type
_entity_poly.pdbx_seq_one_letter_code
_entity_poly.pdbx_strand_id
1 'polypeptide(L)'
;MKITVSYFARVVVIISLLLSPVAQIWGSSNTPPTPLVESIKQNLASLQIPGASIAVIDEGKITWASGFGYADFSEGRAVTKDTLFQAASITKTL
;
A
#
# COMPACT_ATOMS: atom_id res chain seq x y z
N MET A 1 -41.14 10.78 -34.15
CA MET A 1 -40.77 9.37 -33.84
C MET A 1 -39.60 9.41 -32.85
N LYS A 2 -39.90 9.28 -31.55
CA LYS A 2 -39.04 9.65 -30.39
C LYS A 2 -38.07 8.53 -29.96
N ILE A 3 -37.52 7.77 -30.91
CA ILE A 3 -36.87 6.47 -30.61
C ILE A 3 -35.34 6.53 -30.69
N THR A 4 -34.74 7.55 -31.31
CA THR A 4 -33.28 7.58 -31.55
C THR A 4 -32.46 8.05 -30.34
N VAL A 5 -32.99 8.97 -29.53
CA VAL A 5 -32.26 9.58 -28.38
C VAL A 5 -32.20 8.64 -27.17
N SER A 6 -33.24 7.82 -26.95
CA SER A 6 -33.30 6.88 -25.82
C SER A 6 -32.31 5.72 -25.96
N TYR A 7 -32.02 5.29 -27.18
CA TYR A 7 -31.10 4.18 -27.44
C TYR A 7 -29.65 4.58 -27.17
N PHE A 8 -29.27 5.79 -27.58
CA PHE A 8 -27.95 6.35 -27.32
C PHE A 8 -27.71 6.56 -25.82
N ALA A 9 -28.71 7.05 -25.09
CA ALA A 9 -28.66 7.20 -23.64
C ALA A 9 -28.52 5.84 -22.91
N ARG A 10 -29.20 4.79 -23.37
CA ARG A 10 -29.10 3.43 -22.79
C ARG A 10 -27.76 2.77 -23.04
N VAL A 11 -27.15 2.96 -24.21
CA VAL A 11 -25.82 2.41 -24.54
C VAL A 11 -24.71 3.09 -23.74
N VAL A 12 -24.78 4.42 -23.55
CA VAL A 12 -23.83 5.16 -22.71
C VAL A 12 -23.92 4.74 -21.24
N VAL A 13 -25.13 4.50 -20.72
CA VAL A 13 -25.36 4.00 -19.35
C VAL A 13 -24.80 2.58 -19.14
N ILE A 14 -24.91 1.70 -20.13
CA ILE A 14 -24.35 0.33 -20.04
C ILE A 14 -22.82 0.33 -20.09
N ILE A 15 -22.20 1.19 -20.91
CA ILE A 15 -20.74 1.35 -20.95
C ILE A 15 -20.22 1.92 -19.63
N SER A 16 -20.92 2.89 -19.04
CA SER A 16 -20.52 3.46 -17.74
C SER A 16 -20.76 2.52 -16.55
N LEU A 17 -21.72 1.58 -16.62
CA LEU A 17 -21.88 0.53 -15.60
C LEU A 17 -20.83 -0.58 -15.67
N LEU A 18 -20.22 -0.83 -16.83
CA LEU A 18 -19.24 -1.92 -17.01
C LEU A 18 -17.80 -1.56 -16.62
N LEU A 19 -17.48 -0.26 -16.42
CA LEU A 19 -16.14 0.18 -16.01
C LEU A 19 -15.94 0.29 -14.48
N SER A 20 -16.98 0.06 -13.68
CA SER A 20 -16.93 0.39 -12.24
C SER A 20 -16.25 -0.60 -11.27
N PRO A 21 -15.92 -1.88 -11.58
CA PRO A 21 -15.20 -2.69 -10.59
C PRO A 21 -13.68 -2.75 -10.83
N VAL A 22 -13.14 -2.22 -11.93
CA VAL A 22 -11.68 -2.27 -12.16
C VAL A 22 -10.93 -1.32 -11.23
N ALA A 23 -11.49 -0.16 -10.89
CA ALA A 23 -10.82 0.81 -10.02
C ALA A 23 -10.55 0.29 -8.59
N GLN A 24 -11.33 -0.68 -8.11
CA GLN A 24 -11.13 -1.29 -6.78
C GLN A 24 -10.00 -2.34 -6.76
N ILE A 25 -9.54 -2.81 -7.93
CA ILE A 25 -8.50 -3.85 -8.03
C ILE A 25 -7.09 -3.27 -7.86
N TRP A 26 -6.93 -1.94 -7.92
CA TRP A 26 -5.62 -1.27 -7.89
C TRP A 26 -5.38 -0.45 -6.61
N GLY A 27 -6.21 -0.61 -5.56
CA GLY A 27 -6.20 0.25 -4.38
C GLY A 27 -6.28 -0.49 -3.05
N SER A 28 -5.10 -0.82 -2.51
CA SER A 28 -4.71 -0.91 -1.09
C SER A 28 -5.77 -1.19 -0.01
N SER A 29 -5.61 -2.31 0.72
CA SER A 29 -6.14 -2.44 2.08
C SER A 29 -5.25 -1.66 3.06
N ASN A 30 -5.50 -0.35 3.19
CA ASN A 30 -4.74 0.58 4.03
C ASN A 30 -4.99 0.45 5.54
N THR A 31 -5.26 -0.76 6.06
CA THR A 31 -5.41 -0.94 7.51
C THR A 31 -4.57 -2.11 7.97
N PRO A 32 -3.42 -1.86 8.62
CA PRO A 32 -2.69 -2.94 9.26
C PRO A 32 -3.57 -3.54 10.37
N PRO A 33 -3.41 -4.83 10.69
CA PRO A 33 -3.95 -5.38 11.93
C PRO A 33 -3.46 -4.52 13.10
N THR A 34 -4.36 -3.85 13.82
CA THR A 34 -4.00 -2.89 14.89
C THR A 34 -2.96 -3.43 15.90
N PRO A 35 -3.05 -4.71 16.35
CA PRO A 35 -2.04 -5.27 17.25
C PRO A 35 -0.63 -5.27 16.66
N LEU A 36 -0.49 -5.43 15.33
CA LEU A 36 0.79 -5.52 14.65
C LEU A 36 1.56 -4.20 14.73
N VAL A 37 0.89 -3.06 14.47
CA VAL A 37 1.54 -1.74 14.51
C VAL A 37 2.07 -1.41 15.89
N GLU A 38 1.31 -1.75 16.92
CA GLU A 38 1.70 -1.52 18.30
C GLU A 38 2.90 -2.39 18.68
N SER A 39 2.87 -3.68 18.33
CA SER A 39 4.02 -4.58 18.52
C SER A 39 5.26 -4.11 17.76
N ILE A 40 5.11 -3.59 16.54
CA ILE A 40 6.22 -2.99 15.78
C ILE A 40 6.82 -1.83 16.56
N LYS A 41 6.01 -0.85 16.99
CA LYS A 41 6.49 0.31 17.75
C LYS A 41 7.20 -0.11 19.05
N GLN A 42 6.63 -1.07 19.77
CA GLN A 42 7.22 -1.61 21.00
C GLN A 42 8.58 -2.28 20.72
N ASN A 43 8.69 -3.05 19.65
CA ASN A 43 9.94 -3.70 19.25
C ASN A 43 11.01 -2.69 18.80
N LEU A 44 10.63 -1.66 18.02
CA LEU A 44 11.57 -0.60 17.65
C LEU A 44 12.13 0.09 18.90
N ALA A 45 11.26 0.41 19.86
CA ALA A 45 11.67 1.04 21.11
C ALA A 45 12.54 0.12 21.98
N SER A 46 12.15 -1.14 22.18
CA SER A 46 12.86 -2.08 23.05
C SER A 46 14.23 -2.50 22.50
N LEU A 47 14.35 -2.61 21.17
CA LEU A 47 15.59 -2.97 20.48
C LEU A 47 16.42 -1.75 20.06
N GLN A 48 15.95 -0.53 20.37
CA GLN A 48 16.60 0.72 19.98
C GLN A 48 16.86 0.82 18.47
N ILE A 49 15.92 0.30 17.67
CA ILE A 49 15.99 0.36 16.21
C ILE A 49 15.52 1.75 15.76
N PRO A 50 16.35 2.50 15.02
CA PRO A 50 16.05 3.89 14.67
C PRO A 50 14.85 4.02 13.71
N GLY A 51 14.68 3.06 12.82
CA GLY A 51 13.55 3.00 11.91
C GLY A 51 13.52 1.72 11.08
N ALA A 52 12.37 1.41 10.52
CA ALA A 52 12.12 0.23 9.69
C ALA A 52 11.02 0.49 8.65
N SER A 53 11.18 -0.10 7.46
CA SER A 53 10.10 -0.21 6.47
C SER A 53 9.61 -1.65 6.46
N ILE A 54 8.30 -1.84 6.60
CA ILE A 54 7.68 -3.16 6.73
C ILE A 54 6.58 -3.29 5.69
N ALA A 55 6.57 -4.41 4.97
CA ALA A 55 5.51 -4.80 4.06
C ALA A 55 4.97 -6.20 4.43
N VAL A 56 3.65 -6.36 4.32
CA VAL A 56 2.95 -7.65 4.43
C VAL A 56 2.56 -8.06 3.02
N ILE A 57 2.96 -9.28 2.65
CA ILE A 57 2.71 -9.87 1.33
C ILE A 57 1.82 -11.09 1.54
N ASP A 58 0.71 -11.13 0.80
CA ASP A 58 -0.20 -12.27 0.75
C ASP A 58 -0.54 -12.58 -0.71
N GLU A 59 -0.54 -13.86 -1.06
CA GLU A 59 -0.74 -14.32 -2.44
C GLU A 59 0.10 -13.57 -3.51
N GLY A 60 1.35 -13.25 -3.17
CA GLY A 60 2.26 -12.52 -4.06
C GLY A 60 1.94 -11.04 -4.25
N LYS A 61 1.01 -10.48 -3.47
CA LYS A 61 0.62 -9.06 -3.51
C LYS A 61 0.93 -8.39 -2.18
N ILE A 62 1.37 -7.14 -2.23
CA ILE A 62 1.52 -6.31 -1.03
C ILE A 62 0.12 -5.94 -0.54
N THR A 63 -0.27 -6.43 0.63
CA THR A 63 -1.55 -6.11 1.26
C THR A 63 -1.45 -4.88 2.16
N TRP A 64 -0.26 -4.60 2.70
CA TRP A 64 0.03 -3.40 3.48
C TRP A 64 1.53 -3.11 3.48
N ALA A 65 1.92 -1.84 3.50
CA ALA A 65 3.31 -1.42 3.73
C ALA A 65 3.36 -0.06 4.44
N SER A 66 4.30 0.11 5.38
CA SER A 66 4.51 1.37 6.09
C SER A 66 5.95 1.53 6.57
N GLY A 67 6.37 2.79 6.70
CA GLY A 67 7.59 3.17 7.39
C GLY A 67 7.36 3.52 8.86
N PHE A 68 8.37 3.31 9.69
CA PHE A 68 8.40 3.60 11.12
C PHE A 68 9.73 4.23 11.52
N GLY A 69 9.72 5.24 12.37
CA GLY A 69 10.93 5.88 12.88
C GLY A 69 11.65 6.76 11.86
N TYR A 70 12.97 6.89 12.01
CA TYR A 70 13.81 7.80 11.23
C TYR A 70 14.89 7.03 10.44
N ALA A 71 15.04 7.39 9.17
CA ALA A 71 16.13 6.95 8.32
C ALA A 71 17.42 7.72 8.64
N ASP A 72 17.29 8.95 9.14
CA ASP A 72 18.41 9.80 9.52
C ASP A 72 17.97 10.81 10.59
N PHE A 73 18.60 10.76 11.76
CA PHE A 73 18.31 11.68 12.85
C PHE A 73 18.88 13.08 12.64
N SER A 74 20.01 13.20 11.92
CA SER A 74 20.66 14.48 11.67
C SER A 74 19.83 15.35 10.72
N GLU A 75 19.20 14.72 9.74
CA GLU A 75 18.32 15.38 8.77
C GLU A 75 16.83 15.33 9.18
N GLY A 76 16.49 14.64 10.28
CA GLY A 76 15.11 14.42 10.69
C GLY A 76 14.27 13.64 9.66
N ARG A 77 14.93 12.86 8.79
CA ARG A 77 14.30 12.17 7.67
C ARG A 77 13.57 10.93 8.17
N ALA A 78 12.24 10.94 8.06
CA ALA A 78 11.41 9.80 8.43
C ALA A 78 11.61 8.60 7.48
N VAL A 79 11.44 7.39 8.00
CA VAL A 79 11.35 6.19 7.14
C VAL A 79 9.98 6.18 6.44
N THR A 80 9.99 5.86 5.17
CA THR A 80 8.80 5.61 4.34
C THR A 80 8.84 4.17 3.81
N LYS A 81 7.73 3.70 3.23
CA LYS A 81 7.69 2.38 2.56
C LYS A 81 8.72 2.25 1.44
N ASP A 82 9.16 3.38 0.85
CA ASP A 82 10.08 3.45 -0.29
C ASP A 82 11.52 3.82 0.14
N THR A 83 11.80 3.94 1.44
CA THR A 83 13.15 4.22 1.93
C THR A 83 14.10 3.08 1.57
N LEU A 84 15.24 3.39 0.95
CA LEU A 84 16.27 2.42 0.61
C LEU A 84 17.11 2.05 1.83
N PHE A 85 17.35 0.75 2.00
CA PHE A 85 18.24 0.19 3.02
C PHE A 85 19.34 -0.63 2.34
N GLN A 86 20.47 -0.80 3.02
CA GLN A 86 21.52 -1.70 2.57
C GLN A 86 21.03 -3.15 2.69
N ALA A 87 20.90 -3.85 1.56
CA ALA A 87 20.37 -5.21 1.52
C ALA A 87 21.28 -6.24 2.22
N ALA A 88 22.58 -5.96 2.35
CA ALA A 88 23.56 -6.85 2.97
C ALA A 88 23.42 -8.31 2.48
N SER A 89 23.38 -9.29 3.39
CA SER A 89 23.30 -10.71 3.03
C SER A 89 21.95 -11.17 2.48
N ILE A 90 20.93 -10.32 2.44
CA ILE A 90 19.61 -10.66 1.84
C ILE A 90 19.75 -10.88 0.33
N THR A 91 20.74 -10.26 -0.32
CA THR A 91 20.99 -10.41 -1.76
C THR A 91 21.33 -11.83 -2.19
N LYS A 92 21.68 -12.74 -1.28
CA LYS A 92 22.06 -14.13 -1.59
C LYS A 92 20.93 -14.98 -2.20
N THR A 93 19.68 -14.57 -2.00
CA THR A 93 18.51 -15.30 -2.52
C THR A 93 18.02 -14.76 -3.87
N LEU A 94 18.72 -13.78 -4.44
CA LEU A 94 18.41 -13.21 -5.75
C LEU A 94 19.04 -14.02 -6.89
#